data_AF-A0A4Y2JMB1-F1
#
_entry.id   AF-A0A4Y2JMB1-F1
#
_cell.length_a   1.000
_cell.length_b   1.000
_cell.length_c   1.000
_cell.angle_alpha   90.00
_cell.angle_beta   90.00
_cell.angle_gamma   90.00
#
_symmetry.space_group_name_H-M   'P 1'
#
loop_
_entity.id
_entity.type
_entity.pdbx_description
1 polymer ?
#
loop_
_entity_poly.entity_id
_entity_poly.type
_entity_poly.pdbx_seq_one_letter_code
_entity_poly.pdbx_strand_id
1 'polypeptide(L)'
;MSRLRDITSAQYSTCFLDLRFQRITRFSVNSSSVHLGFTLARSRRYLAYYITNSGGRVYSSQRHDLLYKGREPSTDLDGNDECKSDCVDDLVKIENVTYDDVVLAISELKSSLTVGVDNILSFIIKGCSEFLIYPLLVLSNLPLRTKVFPGAWKQTKIIPVFKKGDAQNCKNYRPIAILSPFSKIFESIIHKKLYNQVKNLISTSQHGLIPKRSTTINLFCLTDKIISSFESGSQLDVIYTDFSKAFDSIDFGILLKKLQGIGFHVNLIAWILSYLCKRSLYVYFNNAVSHEFTSTSGVPQGSNLGPLLFMLFINDLTCVLKYSGCFLFADDLKLFGSIRSDLDSVLLQRDLDCLFKWCIDNRLHLNTEKCSVLSYTRKAQPLIHVYKINNLVLSRSNTITDLGIIFDSKLDFPNISIPWSLRHIAGLDFLSVEPENFPVNLPSRSCIELIFVPIWNTAVLSGIPITETK
;
A
#
# COMPACT_ATOMS: atom_id res chain seq x y z
N MET A 1 73.86 30.42 19.02
CA MET A 1 73.19 29.99 17.77
C MET A 1 71.68 30.08 18.02
N SER A 2 71.06 31.27 17.92
CA SER A 2 70.30 31.78 16.75
C SER A 2 69.15 30.85 16.34
N ARG A 3 67.88 31.24 16.12
CA ARG A 3 67.07 32.48 16.24
C ARG A 3 65.69 32.05 15.64
N LEU A 4 64.58 32.60 16.16
CA LEU A 4 63.38 33.08 15.43
C LEU A 4 62.38 32.13 14.70
N ARG A 5 61.10 32.38 15.05
CA ARG A 5 59.90 32.70 14.22
C ARG A 5 59.04 31.61 13.57
N ASP A 6 57.74 31.83 13.79
CA ASP A 6 56.54 31.35 13.09
C ASP A 6 56.65 31.32 11.57
N ILE A 7 56.01 30.35 10.90
CA ILE A 7 55.16 30.55 9.69
C ILE A 7 54.05 29.48 9.62
N THR A 8 52.88 29.94 9.23
CA THR A 8 51.57 29.33 8.98
C THR A 8 51.46 28.31 7.84
N SER A 9 50.38 27.50 7.90
CA SER A 9 49.52 27.01 6.79
C SER A 9 49.83 25.69 6.06
N ALA A 10 48.77 24.86 6.04
CA ALA A 10 48.19 24.13 4.90
C ALA A 10 48.65 22.69 4.53
N GLN A 11 47.59 21.90 4.23
CA GLN A 11 47.50 20.74 3.33
C GLN A 11 47.76 19.32 3.87
N TYR A 12 46.63 18.62 4.08
CA TYR A 12 46.52 17.17 4.04
C TYR A 12 46.73 16.67 2.61
N SER A 13 47.76 15.85 2.41
CA SER A 13 47.97 15.05 1.20
C SER A 13 47.75 13.57 1.49
N THR A 14 46.88 12.99 0.65
CA THR A 14 46.49 11.60 0.49
C THR A 14 47.67 10.62 0.37
N CYS A 15 47.58 9.49 1.07
CA CYS A 15 48.47 8.34 0.88
C CYS A 15 47.82 7.33 -0.10
N PHE A 16 48.52 7.05 -1.20
CA PHE A 16 48.22 5.99 -2.17
C PHE A 16 49.33 4.93 -2.07
N LEU A 17 48.95 3.65 -2.02
CA LEU A 17 49.79 2.48 -2.28
C LEU A 17 48.87 1.47 -2.99
N ASP A 18 48.84 1.44 -4.32
CA ASP A 18 49.76 0.77 -5.26
C ASP A 18 49.34 -0.69 -5.51
N LEU A 19 49.02 -1.01 -6.77
CA LEU A 19 49.33 -2.28 -7.43
C LEU A 19 49.21 -2.10 -8.96
N ARG A 20 50.35 -1.75 -9.56
CA ARG A 20 50.87 -2.02 -10.92
C ARG A 20 49.95 -2.72 -11.93
N PHE A 21 49.86 -2.14 -13.14
CA PHE A 21 50.07 -2.87 -14.41
C PHE A 21 50.60 -1.91 -15.51
N GLN A 22 51.63 -2.36 -16.22
CA GLN A 22 52.37 -1.64 -17.27
C GLN A 22 51.67 -1.70 -18.65
N ARG A 23 51.67 -0.56 -19.37
CA ARG A 23 52.04 -0.35 -20.80
C ARG A 23 51.57 -1.40 -21.84
N ILE A 24 50.70 -1.09 -22.81
CA ILE A 24 50.93 -0.60 -24.21
C ILE A 24 49.61 -0.96 -24.97
N THR A 25 48.95 -0.19 -25.85
CA THR A 25 49.36 0.42 -27.14
C THR A 25 48.27 1.43 -27.57
N ARG A 26 48.65 2.52 -28.25
CA ARG A 26 47.74 3.42 -29.00
C ARG A 26 47.23 2.72 -30.26
N PHE A 27 45.95 2.92 -30.63
CA PHE A 27 45.53 2.97 -32.04
C PHE A 27 44.36 3.95 -32.25
N SER A 28 44.42 4.56 -33.43
CA SER A 28 43.69 5.72 -33.96
C SER A 28 42.19 5.50 -34.17
N VAL A 29 41.39 6.55 -33.96
CA VAL A 29 39.95 6.58 -34.25
C VAL A 29 39.76 7.19 -35.64
N ASN A 30 39.25 6.39 -36.59
CA ASN A 30 38.61 6.90 -37.80
C ASN A 30 37.09 6.77 -37.64
N SER A 31 36.41 7.89 -37.85
CA SER A 31 34.96 8.06 -37.83
C SER A 31 34.29 7.36 -39.00
N SER A 32 33.26 6.56 -38.72
CA SER A 32 31.96 6.57 -39.42
C SER A 32 31.09 5.38 -38.98
N SER A 33 29.78 5.64 -38.92
CA SER A 33 28.67 4.66 -38.86
C SER A 33 28.12 4.29 -37.48
N VAL A 34 26.86 4.68 -37.31
CA VAL A 34 25.93 4.30 -36.24
C VAL A 34 25.46 2.85 -36.48
N HIS A 35 25.64 1.97 -35.49
CA HIS A 35 24.81 0.78 -35.30
C HIS A 35 24.78 0.42 -33.81
N LEU A 36 23.60 0.45 -33.19
CA LEU A 36 23.38 -0.09 -31.84
C LEU A 36 23.16 -1.61 -31.98
N GLY A 37 24.25 -2.37 -32.04
CA GLY A 37 24.21 -3.84 -31.99
C GLY A 37 24.29 -4.32 -30.54
N PHE A 38 23.30 -5.11 -30.09
CA PHE A 38 23.39 -5.86 -28.84
C PHE A 38 24.16 -7.16 -29.08
N THR A 39 25.36 -7.27 -28.50
CA THR A 39 26.05 -8.56 -28.38
C THR A 39 26.20 -8.89 -26.90
N LEU A 40 25.47 -9.89 -26.42
CA LEU A 40 25.66 -10.47 -25.10
C LEU A 40 27.04 -11.14 -25.04
N ALA A 41 27.94 -10.60 -24.21
CA ALA A 41 29.13 -11.32 -23.77
C ALA A 41 29.14 -11.37 -22.24
N ARG A 42 28.92 -12.57 -21.71
CA ARG A 42 29.15 -12.93 -20.30
C ARG A 42 30.63 -12.75 -19.98
N SER A 43 31.01 -11.71 -19.23
CA SER A 43 31.97 -11.84 -18.13
C SER A 43 31.95 -10.58 -17.25
N ARG A 44 32.34 -10.78 -16.00
CA ARG A 44 32.16 -9.88 -14.85
C ARG A 44 33.02 -8.60 -14.95
N ARG A 45 32.44 -7.49 -14.47
CA ARG A 45 33.05 -6.31 -13.77
C ARG A 45 32.98 -4.95 -14.48
N TYR A 46 32.36 -4.00 -13.73
CA TYR A 46 32.40 -2.53 -13.75
C TYR A 46 32.06 -1.77 -15.06
N LEU A 47 30.94 -1.03 -15.03
CA LEU A 47 30.69 0.11 -15.91
C LEU A 47 31.20 1.39 -15.22
N ALA A 48 32.14 2.10 -15.83
CA ALA A 48 32.52 3.46 -15.47
C ALA A 48 31.71 4.44 -16.34
N TYR A 49 31.07 5.45 -15.74
CA TYR A 49 30.43 6.56 -16.46
C TYR A 49 31.35 7.78 -16.42
N TYR A 50 31.61 8.38 -17.58
CA TYR A 50 32.20 9.72 -17.69
C TYR A 50 31.13 10.71 -18.15
N ILE A 51 31.00 11.84 -17.43
CA ILE A 51 30.21 13.00 -17.85
C ILE A 51 31.16 13.92 -18.63
N THR A 52 30.94 14.10 -19.92
CA THR A 52 31.63 15.13 -20.71
C THR A 52 30.82 16.42 -20.68
N ASN A 53 31.39 17.45 -20.07
CA ASN A 53 30.86 18.80 -20.11
C ASN A 53 31.20 19.39 -21.49
N SER A 54 30.20 19.70 -22.30
CA SER A 54 30.37 20.49 -23.53
C SER A 54 29.49 21.73 -23.42
N GLY A 55 30.15 22.86 -23.20
CA GLY A 55 29.53 24.17 -23.13
C GLY A 55 29.11 24.69 -24.50
N GLY A 56 28.02 25.44 -24.49
CA GLY A 56 27.60 26.33 -25.58
C GLY A 56 26.64 27.40 -25.03
N ARG A 57 27.05 28.68 -25.12
CA ARG A 57 26.17 29.88 -25.02
C ARG A 57 25.32 29.94 -26.31
N VAL A 58 24.18 30.61 -26.50
CA VAL A 58 23.59 31.94 -26.17
C VAL A 58 22.06 31.78 -26.49
N TYR A 59 21.05 32.38 -25.84
CA TYR A 59 20.51 33.73 -26.08
C TYR A 59 19.44 34.10 -25.03
N SER A 60 19.51 35.37 -24.62
CA SER A 60 18.48 36.12 -23.89
C SER A 60 17.28 36.44 -24.78
N SER A 61 16.07 36.36 -24.23
CA SER A 61 14.89 37.04 -24.76
C SER A 61 13.97 37.44 -23.60
N GLN A 62 14.02 38.73 -23.24
CA GLN A 62 12.96 39.40 -22.49
C GLN A 62 11.73 39.56 -23.39
N ARG A 63 10.54 39.20 -22.92
CA ARG A 63 9.29 39.85 -23.33
C ARG A 63 8.28 39.86 -22.17
N HIS A 64 7.68 41.03 -22.03
CA HIS A 64 6.75 41.47 -20.99
C HIS A 64 5.38 40.76 -21.04
N ASP A 65 4.79 40.66 -19.85
CA ASP A 65 3.39 40.78 -19.44
C ASP A 65 2.26 40.54 -20.45
N LEU A 66 1.31 39.68 -20.05
CA LEU A 66 -0.11 39.94 -20.23
C LEU A 66 -0.92 39.35 -19.07
N LEU A 67 -1.69 40.23 -18.45
CA LEU A 67 -2.62 40.02 -17.34
C LEU A 67 -3.65 38.91 -17.62
N TYR A 68 -3.93 38.08 -16.61
CA TYR A 68 -5.26 37.53 -16.40
C TYR A 68 -5.65 37.70 -14.93
N LYS A 69 -6.52 38.69 -14.70
CA LYS A 69 -7.33 38.86 -13.48
C LYS A 69 -8.39 37.75 -13.46
N GLY A 70 -8.52 37.06 -12.34
CA GLY A 70 -9.49 35.98 -12.18
C GLY A 70 -9.79 35.63 -10.72
N ARG A 71 -10.48 36.56 -10.04
CA ARG A 71 -11.47 36.36 -8.96
C ARG A 71 -11.06 35.53 -7.73
N GLU A 72 -10.67 36.24 -6.67
CA GLU A 72 -10.71 35.74 -5.28
C GLU A 72 -12.16 35.53 -4.82
N PRO A 73 -12.48 34.45 -4.10
CA PRO A 73 -13.72 34.36 -3.33
C PRO A 73 -13.54 35.02 -1.96
N SER A 74 -14.47 35.95 -1.70
CA SER A 74 -14.72 36.71 -0.48
C SER A 74 -14.71 35.91 0.82
N THR A 75 -14.01 36.46 1.80
CA THR A 75 -14.17 36.21 3.23
C THR A 75 -15.42 36.94 3.73
N ASP A 76 -16.44 36.20 4.17
CA ASP A 76 -17.49 36.70 5.05
C ASP A 76 -18.11 35.51 5.80
N LEU A 77 -17.63 35.23 7.00
CA LEU A 77 -18.36 34.50 8.04
C LEU A 77 -17.96 35.09 9.39
N ASP A 78 -18.69 36.14 9.77
CA ASP A 78 -18.80 36.60 11.15
C ASP A 78 -20.11 36.00 11.71
N GLY A 79 -20.02 35.33 12.85
CA GLY A 79 -21.15 34.62 13.46
C GLY A 79 -20.70 33.69 14.57
N ASN A 80 -20.55 34.26 15.77
CA ASN A 80 -20.30 33.58 17.03
C ASN A 80 -21.26 32.40 17.25
N ASP A 81 -20.70 31.20 17.40
CA ASP A 81 -21.27 30.12 18.22
C ASP A 81 -20.10 29.38 18.88
N GLU A 82 -19.80 29.77 20.12
CA GLU A 82 -18.88 29.07 21.00
C GLU A 82 -19.47 27.69 21.37
N CYS A 83 -19.25 26.69 20.53
CA CYS A 83 -19.39 25.31 20.96
C CYS A 83 -18.10 24.89 21.66
N LYS A 84 -18.13 24.87 22.99
CA LYS A 84 -17.07 24.36 23.88
C LYS A 84 -16.47 23.08 23.29
N SER A 85 -15.24 23.18 22.82
CA SER A 85 -14.43 22.02 22.47
C SER A 85 -14.04 21.33 23.77
N ASP A 86 -14.63 20.18 24.05
CA ASP A 86 -14.03 19.25 25.00
C ASP A 86 -12.64 18.88 24.43
N CYS A 87 -11.61 19.37 25.11
CA CYS A 87 -10.21 19.21 24.74
C CYS A 87 -9.85 17.73 24.83
N VAL A 88 -9.95 17.01 23.71
CA VAL A 88 -9.22 15.76 23.54
C VAL A 88 -7.75 16.16 23.44
N ASP A 89 -6.97 15.90 24.48
CA ASP A 89 -5.51 16.05 24.42
C ASP A 89 -4.98 15.40 23.13
N ASP A 90 -4.07 16.06 22.42
CA ASP A 90 -3.54 15.57 21.14
C ASP A 90 -2.86 14.20 21.32
N LEU A 91 -3.58 13.12 21.03
CA LEU A 91 -3.14 11.74 21.21
C LEU A 91 -2.07 11.32 20.20
N VAL A 92 -2.06 11.92 19.00
CA VAL A 92 -1.16 11.54 17.91
C VAL A 92 -0.34 12.73 17.39
N LYS A 93 0.98 12.67 17.61
CA LYS A 93 1.92 13.71 17.17
C LYS A 93 3.26 13.12 16.72
N ILE A 94 4.01 13.89 15.94
CA ILE A 94 5.39 13.58 15.57
C ILE A 94 6.23 14.82 15.89
N GLU A 95 7.10 14.69 16.89
CA GLU A 95 7.95 15.81 17.34
C GLU A 95 9.16 15.97 16.42
N ASN A 96 9.90 14.89 16.20
CA ASN A 96 11.09 14.88 15.37
C ASN A 96 11.41 13.48 14.80
N VAL A 97 12.27 13.48 13.79
CA VAL A 97 12.99 12.31 13.27
C VAL A 97 14.38 12.31 13.89
N THR A 98 14.79 11.16 14.43
CA THR A 98 16.11 10.97 15.05
C THR A 98 17.12 10.39 14.07
N TYR A 99 18.40 10.39 14.44
CA TYR A 99 19.47 9.76 13.66
C TYR A 99 19.18 8.26 13.45
N ASP A 100 18.80 7.56 14.52
CA ASP A 100 18.52 6.12 14.49
C ASP A 100 17.32 5.77 13.60
N ASP A 101 16.30 6.63 13.57
CA ASP A 101 15.15 6.47 12.66
C ASP A 101 15.63 6.41 11.20
N VAL A 102 16.57 7.28 10.82
CA VAL A 102 17.13 7.35 9.46
C VAL A 102 18.00 6.14 9.17
N VAL A 103 18.86 5.75 10.11
CA VAL A 103 19.71 4.54 9.98
C VAL A 103 18.86 3.31 9.72
N LEU A 104 17.82 3.11 10.55
CA LEU A 104 16.90 1.98 10.42
C LEU A 104 16.10 2.04 9.10
N ALA A 105 15.66 3.22 8.68
CA ALA A 105 14.92 3.35 7.43
C ALA A 105 15.78 3.06 6.20
N ILE A 106 17.07 3.44 6.20
CA ILE A 106 17.99 3.11 5.11
C ILE A 106 18.31 1.61 5.10
N SER A 107 18.53 0.99 6.26
CA SER A 107 18.87 -0.44 6.34
C SER A 107 17.72 -1.33 5.83
N GLU A 108 16.48 -0.95 6.11
CA GLU A 108 15.28 -1.66 5.66
C GLU A 108 14.88 -1.37 4.20
N LEU A 109 15.44 -0.34 3.57
CA LEU A 109 15.08 0.06 2.21
C LEU A 109 15.31 -1.10 1.21
N LYS A 110 14.27 -1.58 0.53
CA LYS A 110 14.47 -2.69 -0.42
C LYS A 110 15.43 -2.29 -1.54
N SER A 111 16.44 -3.12 -1.79
CA SER A 111 17.35 -2.98 -2.94
C SER A 111 16.59 -3.31 -4.22
N SER A 112 16.11 -2.28 -4.92
CA SER A 112 15.33 -2.40 -6.14
C SER A 112 16.09 -1.80 -7.31
N LEU A 113 15.91 -2.41 -8.49
CA LEU A 113 16.37 -1.88 -9.77
C LEU A 113 15.37 -0.88 -10.38
N THR A 114 14.21 -0.70 -9.76
CA THR A 114 13.22 0.28 -10.21
C THR A 114 13.70 1.69 -9.85
N VAL A 115 13.77 2.56 -10.85
CA VAL A 115 14.05 3.98 -10.69
C VAL A 115 12.76 4.80 -10.65
N GLY A 116 12.71 5.75 -9.71
CA GLY A 116 11.68 6.79 -9.66
C GLY A 116 11.96 7.91 -10.65
N VAL A 117 11.33 9.05 -10.43
CA VAL A 117 11.50 10.24 -11.28
C VAL A 117 12.90 10.86 -11.14
N ASP A 118 13.56 10.60 -10.01
CA ASP A 118 14.91 11.06 -9.68
C ASP A 118 16.02 10.25 -10.34
N ASN A 119 15.70 9.12 -10.99
CA ASN A 119 16.68 8.19 -11.57
C ASN A 119 17.72 7.63 -10.57
N ILE A 120 17.38 7.64 -9.26
CA ILE A 120 18.27 7.13 -8.21
C ILE A 120 17.82 5.73 -7.80
N LEU A 121 18.77 4.79 -7.83
CA LEU A 121 18.54 3.42 -7.41
C LEU A 121 18.70 3.29 -5.89
N SER A 122 17.81 2.54 -5.24
CA SER A 122 17.79 2.44 -3.78
C SER A 122 19.07 1.81 -3.18
N PHE A 123 19.75 0.93 -3.93
CA PHE A 123 21.02 0.34 -3.47
C PHE A 123 22.15 1.38 -3.36
N ILE A 124 22.11 2.46 -4.16
CA ILE A 124 23.10 3.55 -4.08
C ILE A 124 22.97 4.24 -2.72
N ILE A 125 21.74 4.47 -2.27
CA ILE A 125 21.50 5.10 -0.96
C ILE A 125 21.98 4.20 0.18
N LYS A 126 21.79 2.88 0.07
CA LYS A 126 22.33 1.92 1.03
C LYS A 126 23.86 1.92 1.06
N GLY A 127 24.49 1.88 -0.11
CA GLY A 127 25.95 1.87 -0.24
C GLY A 127 26.62 3.17 0.21
N CYS A 128 25.93 4.30 0.12
CA CYS A 128 26.41 5.61 0.55
C CYS A 128 25.79 6.08 1.88
N SER A 129 25.25 5.15 2.68
CA SER A 129 24.49 5.48 3.89
C SER A 129 25.27 6.36 4.86
N GLU A 130 26.56 6.06 5.09
CA GLU A 130 27.47 6.83 5.96
C GLU A 130 27.48 8.34 5.65
N PHE A 131 27.36 8.72 4.37
CA PHE A 131 27.36 10.12 3.94
C PHE A 131 25.96 10.73 3.87
N LEU A 132 24.93 9.90 3.73
CA LEU A 132 23.55 10.35 3.47
C LEU A 132 22.70 10.47 4.74
N ILE A 133 23.06 9.78 5.84
CA ILE A 133 22.24 9.80 7.06
C ILE A 133 22.03 11.23 7.58
N TYR A 134 23.09 12.01 7.75
CA TYR A 134 22.96 13.37 8.31
C TYR A 134 22.16 14.33 7.41
N PRO A 135 22.43 14.43 6.08
CA PRO A 135 21.57 15.19 5.18
C PRO A 135 20.11 14.75 5.22
N LEU A 136 19.84 13.43 5.27
CA LEU A 136 18.48 12.90 5.33
C LEU A 136 17.78 13.20 6.65
N LEU A 137 18.52 13.23 7.77
CA LEU A 137 17.99 13.66 9.07
C LEU A 137 17.50 15.12 9.01
N VAL A 138 18.32 16.02 8.46
CA VAL A 138 17.95 17.44 8.30
C VAL A 138 16.76 17.58 7.36
N LEU A 139 16.79 16.87 6.21
CA LEU A 139 15.71 16.87 5.22
C LEU A 139 14.41 16.26 5.75
N SER A 140 14.46 15.29 6.65
CA SER A 140 13.26 14.66 7.23
C SER A 140 12.59 15.57 8.27
N ASN A 141 13.37 16.33 9.03
CA ASN A 141 12.83 17.23 10.04
C ASN A 141 12.30 18.56 9.45
N LEU A 142 12.78 18.97 8.28
CA LEU A 142 12.32 20.22 7.66
C LEU A 142 10.82 20.19 7.30
N PRO A 143 10.27 19.16 6.61
CA PRO A 143 8.83 19.05 6.34
C PRO A 143 7.97 19.03 7.59
N LEU A 144 8.44 18.42 8.68
CA LEU A 144 7.70 18.41 9.96
C LEU A 144 7.66 19.82 10.59
N ARG A 145 8.74 20.59 10.47
CA ARG A 145 8.78 21.98 10.94
C ARG A 145 8.02 22.95 10.05
N THR A 146 8.02 22.77 8.74
CA THR A 146 7.32 23.66 7.80
C THR A 146 5.89 23.24 7.54
N LYS A 147 5.54 21.98 7.87
CA LYS A 147 4.23 21.35 7.61
C LYS A 147 4.00 21.18 6.10
N VAL A 148 5.08 21.25 5.31
CA VAL A 148 5.06 21.19 3.85
C VAL A 148 5.85 19.98 3.39
N PHE A 149 5.15 19.05 2.73
CA PHE A 149 5.77 17.92 2.07
C PHE A 149 6.55 18.38 0.82
N PRO A 150 7.81 17.96 0.63
CA PRO A 150 8.65 18.46 -0.46
C PRO A 150 8.04 18.22 -1.85
N GLY A 151 7.99 19.27 -2.68
CA GLY A 151 7.42 19.19 -4.03
C GLY A 151 8.11 18.16 -4.92
N ALA A 152 9.44 18.06 -4.84
CA ALA A 152 10.21 17.06 -5.58
C ALA A 152 9.80 15.61 -5.26
N TRP A 153 9.33 15.34 -4.05
CA TRP A 153 8.85 14.02 -3.62
C TRP A 153 7.38 13.75 -4.00
N LYS A 154 6.67 14.78 -4.46
CA LYS A 154 5.29 14.64 -4.94
C LYS A 154 5.21 14.18 -6.39
N GLN A 155 6.28 14.34 -7.16
CA GLN A 155 6.31 13.86 -8.54
C GLN A 155 6.37 12.33 -8.54
N THR A 156 5.43 11.69 -9.25
CA THR A 156 5.24 10.24 -9.19
C THR A 156 5.09 9.67 -10.58
N LYS A 157 5.88 8.64 -10.87
CA LYS A 157 5.74 7.84 -12.08
C LYS A 157 4.73 6.73 -11.83
N ILE A 158 3.65 6.68 -12.60
CA ILE A 158 2.65 5.62 -12.55
C ILE A 158 2.99 4.54 -13.57
N ILE A 159 3.14 3.30 -13.10
CA ILE A 159 3.31 2.12 -13.96
C ILE A 159 2.03 1.28 -13.91
N PRO A 160 1.30 1.14 -15.03
CA PRO A 160 0.17 0.24 -15.11
C PRO A 160 0.62 -1.22 -15.01
N VAL A 161 0.06 -1.96 -14.05
CA VAL A 161 0.30 -3.41 -13.89
C VAL A 161 -0.97 -4.15 -14.26
N PHE A 162 -0.88 -5.05 -15.23
CA PHE A 162 -2.02 -5.85 -15.69
C PHE A 162 -2.52 -6.79 -14.58
N LYS A 163 -3.84 -6.80 -14.33
CA LYS A 163 -4.48 -7.64 -13.31
C LYS A 163 -5.04 -8.93 -13.89
N LYS A 164 -6.04 -8.85 -14.77
CA LYS A 164 -6.71 -9.99 -15.44
C LYS A 164 -7.68 -9.52 -16.53
N GLY A 165 -8.12 -10.42 -17.40
CA GLY A 165 -9.16 -10.15 -18.41
C GLY A 165 -8.57 -9.69 -19.74
N ASP A 166 -9.28 -8.80 -20.43
CA ASP A 166 -8.81 -8.23 -21.69
C ASP A 166 -7.69 -7.18 -21.44
N ALA A 167 -6.51 -7.40 -22.03
CA ALA A 167 -5.36 -6.52 -21.95
C ALA A 167 -5.55 -5.20 -22.72
N GLN A 168 -6.54 -5.10 -23.61
CA GLN A 168 -6.84 -3.83 -24.29
C GLN A 168 -7.71 -2.89 -23.43
N ASN A 169 -8.36 -3.41 -22.40
CA ASN A 169 -9.20 -2.62 -21.52
C ASN A 169 -8.37 -2.01 -20.38
N CYS A 170 -8.22 -0.68 -20.37
CA CYS A 170 -7.47 0.04 -19.32
C CYS A 170 -7.98 -0.22 -17.89
N LYS A 171 -9.26 -0.59 -17.71
CA LYS A 171 -9.84 -0.93 -16.39
C LYS A 171 -9.21 -2.18 -15.77
N ASN A 172 -8.55 -3.01 -16.57
CA ASN A 172 -7.91 -4.24 -16.13
C ASN A 172 -6.47 -4.03 -15.64
N TYR A 173 -6.00 -2.79 -15.55
CA TYR A 173 -4.69 -2.44 -15.02
C TYR A 173 -4.82 -1.75 -13.66
N ARG A 174 -3.86 -2.02 -12.76
CA ARG A 174 -3.68 -1.26 -11.53
C ARG A 174 -2.60 -0.19 -11.72
N PRO A 175 -2.84 1.06 -11.32
CA PRO A 175 -1.81 2.09 -11.34
C PRO A 175 -0.89 1.91 -10.14
N ILE A 176 0.38 1.57 -10.35
CA ILE A 176 1.39 1.52 -9.29
C ILE A 176 2.23 2.79 -9.28
N ALA A 177 2.22 3.51 -8.17
CA ALA A 177 3.01 4.70 -7.92
C ALA A 177 4.46 4.33 -7.58
N ILE A 178 5.39 4.72 -8.44
CA ILE A 178 6.83 4.66 -8.17
C ILE A 178 7.28 6.00 -7.59
N LEU A 179 7.57 5.96 -6.29
CA LEU A 179 8.05 7.10 -5.51
C LEU A 179 9.58 7.15 -5.49
N SER A 180 10.12 8.36 -5.31
CA SER A 180 11.54 8.58 -5.00
C SER A 180 11.95 7.74 -3.78
N PRO A 181 13.13 7.08 -3.79
CA PRO A 181 13.65 6.41 -2.61
C PRO A 181 13.74 7.31 -1.38
N PHE A 182 14.01 8.60 -1.54
CA PHE A 182 14.04 9.56 -0.43
C PHE A 182 12.66 9.77 0.19
N SER A 183 11.62 9.88 -0.65
CA SER A 183 10.23 9.89 -0.19
C SER A 183 9.91 8.62 0.60
N LYS A 184 10.32 7.45 0.09
CA LYS A 184 10.07 6.16 0.75
C LYS A 184 10.74 6.03 2.11
N ILE A 185 12.00 6.50 2.23
CA ILE A 185 12.72 6.53 3.51
C ILE A 185 11.93 7.38 4.51
N PHE A 186 11.58 8.61 4.12
CA PHE A 186 10.85 9.51 4.99
C PHE A 186 9.47 8.95 5.38
N GLU A 187 8.70 8.48 4.41
CA GLU A 187 7.40 7.85 4.65
C GLU A 187 7.50 6.61 5.56
N SER A 188 8.56 5.81 5.45
CA SER A 188 8.79 4.66 6.34
C SER A 188 8.97 5.10 7.79
N ILE A 189 9.76 6.15 8.03
CA ILE A 189 9.99 6.72 9.36
C ILE A 189 8.67 7.22 9.96
N ILE A 190 7.95 8.05 9.19
CA ILE A 190 6.66 8.60 9.62
C ILE A 190 5.65 7.48 9.88
N HIS A 191 5.58 6.49 8.99
CA HIS A 191 4.70 5.33 9.14
C HIS A 191 4.95 4.61 10.47
N LYS A 192 6.20 4.27 10.79
CA LYS A 192 6.54 3.59 12.06
C LYS A 192 6.10 4.38 13.28
N LYS A 193 6.39 5.69 13.31
CA LYS A 193 6.01 6.57 14.43
C LYS A 193 4.50 6.68 14.59
N LEU A 194 3.76 6.82 13.49
CA LEU A 194 2.30 6.90 13.52
C LEU A 194 1.68 5.56 13.91
N TYR A 195 2.10 4.48 13.25
CA TYR A 195 1.57 3.14 13.49
C TYR A 195 1.70 2.74 14.97
N ASN A 196 2.83 3.05 15.61
CA ASN A 196 3.02 2.77 17.03
C ASN A 196 2.03 3.48 17.95
N GLN A 197 1.56 4.68 17.58
CA GLN A 197 0.58 5.46 18.33
C GLN A 197 -0.86 5.00 18.05
N VAL A 198 -1.17 4.61 16.81
CA VAL A 198 -2.56 4.32 16.39
C VAL A 198 -2.91 2.83 16.33
N LYS A 199 -1.94 1.91 16.42
CA LYS A 199 -2.18 0.45 16.25
C LYS A 199 -3.27 -0.10 17.17
N ASN A 200 -3.42 0.45 18.38
CA ASN A 200 -4.41 0.00 19.36
C ASN A 200 -5.82 0.58 19.09
N LEU A 201 -5.92 1.56 18.19
CA LEU A 201 -7.18 2.19 17.77
C LEU A 201 -7.78 1.47 16.55
N ILE A 202 -6.98 0.66 15.85
CA ILE A 202 -7.45 -0.08 14.67
C ILE A 202 -8.32 -1.26 15.12
N SER A 203 -9.48 -1.40 14.48
CA SER A 203 -10.46 -2.44 14.76
C SER A 203 -9.86 -3.84 14.68
N THR A 204 -10.23 -4.68 15.64
CA THR A 204 -9.81 -6.08 15.69
C THR A 204 -10.40 -6.92 14.56
N SER A 205 -11.41 -6.42 13.85
CA SER A 205 -11.95 -7.03 12.63
C SER A 205 -11.07 -6.87 11.40
N GLN A 206 -10.04 -6.01 11.45
CA GLN A 206 -9.16 -5.76 10.30
C GLN A 206 -7.92 -6.66 10.31
N HIS A 207 -7.79 -7.50 9.29
CA HIS A 207 -6.67 -8.45 9.15
C HIS A 207 -5.68 -8.04 8.05
N GLY A 208 -6.08 -7.19 7.12
CA GLY A 208 -5.21 -6.70 6.06
C GLY A 208 -4.32 -5.57 6.58
N LEU A 209 -3.09 -5.50 6.06
CA LEU A 209 -2.13 -4.42 6.38
C LEU A 209 -1.77 -4.30 7.88
N ILE A 210 -2.09 -5.32 8.68
CA ILE A 210 -1.70 -5.41 10.10
C ILE A 210 -0.53 -6.40 10.24
N PRO A 211 0.60 -5.99 10.84
CA PRO A 211 1.69 -6.90 11.19
C PRO A 211 1.19 -8.10 11.98
N LYS A 212 1.69 -9.29 11.63
CA LYS A 212 1.31 -10.59 12.24
C LYS A 212 -0.15 -11.01 12.01
N ARG A 213 -0.87 -10.37 11.09
CA ARG A 213 -2.14 -10.87 10.55
C ARG A 213 -1.93 -11.24 9.07
N SER A 214 -2.73 -12.19 8.60
CA SER A 214 -2.62 -12.74 7.25
C SER A 214 -3.99 -13.09 6.68
N THR A 215 -4.03 -13.36 5.37
CA THR A 215 -5.22 -13.91 4.70
C THR A 215 -5.64 -15.21 5.38
N THR A 216 -4.69 -16.08 5.72
CA THR A 216 -4.89 -17.33 6.43
C THR A 216 -5.64 -17.14 7.75
N ILE A 217 -5.24 -16.16 8.58
CA ILE A 217 -5.91 -15.90 9.87
C ILE A 217 -7.33 -15.37 9.64
N ASN A 218 -7.54 -14.50 8.65
CA ASN A 218 -8.88 -14.01 8.31
C ASN A 218 -9.82 -15.17 7.91
N LEU A 219 -9.37 -16.04 7.01
CA LEU A 219 -10.12 -17.20 6.55
C LEU A 219 -10.35 -18.22 7.68
N PHE A 220 -9.35 -18.45 8.53
CA PHE A 220 -9.50 -19.31 9.70
C PHE A 220 -10.58 -18.79 10.65
N CYS A 221 -10.55 -17.50 11.00
CA CYS A 221 -11.57 -16.90 11.85
C CYS A 221 -12.98 -16.98 11.23
N LEU A 222 -13.11 -16.80 9.91
CA LEU A 222 -14.39 -17.00 9.23
C LEU A 222 -14.85 -18.46 9.31
N THR A 223 -13.94 -19.39 9.06
CA THR A 223 -14.23 -20.83 9.09
C THR A 223 -14.68 -21.28 10.47
N ASP A 224 -14.05 -20.76 11.53
CA ASP A 224 -14.47 -20.98 12.93
C ASP A 224 -15.92 -20.52 13.18
N LYS A 225 -16.32 -19.36 12.64
CA LYS A 225 -17.72 -18.90 12.70
C LYS A 225 -18.67 -19.81 11.93
N ILE A 226 -18.26 -20.31 10.77
CA ILE A 226 -19.06 -21.25 9.97
C ILE A 226 -19.26 -22.56 10.75
N ILE A 227 -18.20 -23.15 11.28
CA ILE A 227 -18.29 -24.39 12.07
C ILE A 227 -19.18 -24.18 13.30
N SER A 228 -19.00 -23.08 14.03
CA SER A 228 -19.83 -22.75 15.19
C SER A 228 -21.33 -22.64 14.83
N SER A 229 -21.62 -22.11 13.63
CA SER A 229 -22.99 -22.08 13.10
C SER A 229 -23.53 -23.49 12.85
N PHE A 230 -22.71 -24.36 12.26
CA PHE A 230 -23.08 -25.75 12.01
C PHE A 230 -23.31 -26.56 13.28
N GLU A 231 -22.47 -26.37 14.30
CA GLU A 231 -22.58 -27.04 15.60
C GLU A 231 -23.85 -26.61 16.35
N SER A 232 -24.26 -25.35 16.19
CA SER A 232 -25.52 -24.83 16.75
C SER A 232 -26.75 -25.13 15.88
N GLY A 233 -26.62 -25.89 14.80
CA GLY A 233 -27.72 -26.19 13.88
C GLY A 233 -28.28 -24.95 13.17
N SER A 234 -27.53 -23.85 13.10
CA SER A 234 -27.92 -22.60 12.46
C SER A 234 -27.22 -22.40 11.12
N GLN A 235 -27.76 -21.50 10.31
CA GLN A 235 -27.17 -21.08 9.03
C GLN A 235 -26.30 -19.84 9.27
N LEU A 236 -25.19 -19.70 8.54
CA LEU A 236 -24.41 -18.46 8.52
C LEU A 236 -24.51 -17.85 7.12
N ASP A 237 -25.07 -16.65 7.04
CA ASP A 237 -25.04 -15.88 5.79
C ASP A 237 -23.82 -14.97 5.81
N VAL A 238 -23.03 -15.02 4.75
CA VAL A 238 -21.86 -14.16 4.53
C VAL A 238 -22.07 -13.36 3.26
N ILE A 239 -22.04 -12.04 3.39
CA ILE A 239 -22.13 -11.07 2.31
C ILE A 239 -20.72 -10.58 2.01
N TYR A 240 -20.27 -10.86 0.80
CA TYR A 240 -18.99 -10.44 0.27
C TYR A 240 -19.20 -9.15 -0.51
N THR A 241 -18.38 -8.15 -0.21
CA THR A 241 -18.47 -6.82 -0.82
C THR A 241 -17.20 -6.48 -1.60
N ASP A 242 -17.33 -5.68 -2.65
CA ASP A 242 -16.20 -5.21 -3.49
C ASP A 242 -16.27 -3.69 -3.57
N PHE A 243 -15.29 -2.98 -3.00
CA PHE A 243 -15.20 -1.53 -3.15
C PHE A 243 -14.59 -1.16 -4.50
N SER A 244 -15.24 -0.24 -5.22
CA SER A 244 -14.73 0.27 -6.49
C SER A 244 -13.60 1.26 -6.24
N LYS A 245 -12.37 0.87 -6.59
CA LYS A 245 -11.17 1.73 -6.52
C LYS A 245 -11.02 2.41 -5.15
N ALA A 246 -11.12 1.64 -4.08
CA ALA A 246 -11.20 2.15 -2.70
C ALA A 246 -10.06 3.13 -2.36
N PHE A 247 -8.81 2.74 -2.65
CA PHE A 247 -7.63 3.56 -2.41
C PHE A 247 -7.62 4.87 -3.22
N ASP A 248 -8.14 4.85 -4.46
CA ASP A 248 -8.13 6.02 -5.35
C ASP A 248 -9.29 6.99 -5.06
N SER A 249 -10.30 6.52 -4.32
CA SER A 249 -11.56 7.25 -4.07
C SER A 249 -11.58 8.01 -2.74
N ILE A 250 -10.54 7.88 -1.91
CA ILE A 250 -10.50 8.58 -0.61
C ILE A 250 -10.59 10.09 -0.80
N ASP A 251 -11.61 10.71 -0.23
CA ASP A 251 -11.74 12.15 -0.15
C ASP A 251 -10.81 12.71 0.93
N PHE A 252 -10.00 13.72 0.56
CA PHE A 252 -9.03 14.31 1.49
C PHE A 252 -9.70 15.02 2.67
N GLY A 253 -10.81 15.72 2.43
CA GLY A 253 -11.52 16.44 3.51
C GLY A 253 -12.10 15.48 4.54
N ILE A 254 -12.71 14.39 4.08
CA ILE A 254 -13.26 13.34 4.95
C ILE A 254 -12.14 12.64 5.72
N LEU A 255 -11.05 12.25 5.04
CA LEU A 255 -9.89 11.64 5.70
C LEU A 255 -9.35 12.53 6.82
N LEU A 256 -9.13 13.81 6.56
CA LEU A 256 -8.56 14.73 7.55
C LEU A 256 -9.50 14.93 8.74
N LYS A 257 -10.83 15.02 8.52
CA LYS A 257 -11.83 15.06 9.60
C LYS A 257 -11.78 13.81 10.46
N LYS A 258 -11.64 12.63 9.85
CA LYS A 258 -11.50 11.37 10.59
C LYS A 258 -10.23 11.32 11.43
N LEU A 259 -9.10 11.74 10.86
CA LEU A 259 -7.83 11.84 11.59
C LEU A 259 -7.93 12.82 12.77
N GLN A 260 -8.62 13.95 12.59
CA GLN A 260 -8.92 14.86 13.68
C GLN A 260 -9.75 14.20 14.79
N GLY A 261 -10.80 13.47 14.43
CA GLY A 261 -11.63 12.72 15.39
C GLY A 261 -10.88 11.60 16.13
N ILE A 262 -9.79 11.08 15.55
CA ILE A 262 -8.89 10.11 16.20
C ILE A 262 -7.93 10.81 17.20
N GLY A 263 -7.77 12.13 17.12
CA GLY A 263 -6.85 12.91 17.97
C GLY A 263 -5.50 13.24 17.33
N PHE A 264 -5.44 13.34 16.00
CA PHE A 264 -4.23 13.85 15.32
C PHE A 264 -4.08 15.35 15.54
N HIS A 265 -2.90 15.76 15.99
CA HIS A 265 -2.56 17.18 16.16
C HIS A 265 -2.70 17.96 14.84
N VAL A 266 -3.22 19.19 14.90
CA VAL A 266 -3.48 20.07 13.72
C VAL A 266 -2.28 20.22 12.76
N ASN A 267 -1.07 20.42 13.29
CA ASN A 267 0.18 20.46 12.50
C ASN A 267 0.42 19.19 11.67
N LEU A 268 0.14 18.01 12.23
CA LEU A 268 0.30 16.74 11.53
C LEU A 268 -0.77 16.59 10.44
N ILE A 269 -2.01 17.00 10.73
CA ILE A 269 -3.09 17.05 9.73
C ILE A 269 -2.71 17.97 8.57
N ALA A 270 -2.18 19.16 8.85
CA ALA A 270 -1.70 20.10 7.82
C ALA A 270 -0.57 19.48 6.97
N TRP A 271 0.35 18.76 7.59
CA TRP A 271 1.41 18.03 6.89
C TRP A 271 0.85 16.89 6.01
N ILE A 272 -0.12 16.11 6.50
CA ILE A 272 -0.80 15.04 5.72
C ILE A 272 -1.55 15.62 4.53
N LEU A 273 -2.26 16.75 4.72
CA LEU A 273 -2.89 17.48 3.61
C LEU A 273 -1.85 17.89 2.57
N SER A 274 -0.71 18.44 3.02
CA SER A 274 0.39 18.75 2.10
C SER A 274 0.96 17.51 1.42
N TYR A 275 1.00 16.34 2.06
CA TYR A 275 1.48 15.09 1.46
C TYR A 275 0.57 14.60 0.32
N LEU A 276 -0.74 14.73 0.49
CA LEU A 276 -1.77 14.25 -0.44
C LEU A 276 -2.03 15.22 -1.60
N CYS A 277 -2.07 16.52 -1.33
CA CYS A 277 -2.45 17.52 -2.33
C CYS A 277 -1.32 17.92 -3.29
N LYS A 278 -1.72 18.35 -4.49
CA LYS A 278 -0.84 18.90 -5.54
C LYS A 278 0.29 17.94 -5.93
N ARG A 279 -0.03 16.64 -6.02
CA ARG A 279 0.89 15.64 -6.57
C ARG A 279 0.87 15.71 -8.09
N SER A 280 2.05 15.77 -8.70
CA SER A 280 2.19 15.64 -10.16
C SER A 280 2.43 14.17 -10.49
N LEU A 281 1.56 13.61 -11.31
CA LEU A 281 1.56 12.20 -11.73
C LEU A 281 1.72 12.15 -13.25
N TYR A 282 2.43 11.14 -13.76
CA TYR A 282 2.41 10.80 -15.18
C TYR A 282 2.46 9.28 -15.36
N VAL A 283 1.85 8.78 -16.43
CA VAL A 283 1.85 7.36 -16.77
C VAL A 283 3.05 7.04 -17.64
N TYR A 284 3.77 5.98 -17.29
CA TYR A 284 4.81 5.38 -18.10
C TYR A 284 4.41 3.97 -18.51
N PHE A 285 4.30 3.74 -19.82
CA PHE A 285 3.90 2.43 -20.36
C PHE A 285 4.59 2.19 -21.70
N ASN A 286 5.23 1.02 -21.88
CA ASN A 286 5.93 0.64 -23.11
C ASN A 286 6.83 1.74 -23.72
N ASN A 287 7.67 2.37 -22.88
CA ASN A 287 8.57 3.47 -23.24
C ASN A 287 7.89 4.76 -23.71
N ALA A 288 6.56 4.87 -23.59
CA ALA A 288 5.82 6.10 -23.76
C ALA A 288 5.54 6.76 -22.40
N VAL A 289 5.44 8.10 -22.42
CA VAL A 289 5.14 8.95 -21.26
C VAL A 289 3.89 9.77 -21.57
N SER A 290 2.93 9.81 -20.66
CA SER A 290 1.74 10.66 -20.78
C SER A 290 2.06 12.12 -20.42
N HIS A 291 1.11 13.02 -20.70
CA HIS A 291 1.11 14.33 -20.04
C HIS A 291 0.98 14.19 -18.52
N GLU A 292 1.51 15.17 -17.79
CA GLU A 292 1.35 15.26 -16.34
C GLU A 292 -0.10 15.60 -15.97
N PHE A 293 -0.56 15.05 -14.87
CA PHE A 293 -1.88 15.32 -14.30
C PHE A 293 -1.80 15.29 -12.76
N THR A 294 -2.82 15.83 -12.10
CA THR A 294 -2.87 15.91 -10.64
C THR A 294 -3.97 15.04 -10.06
N SER A 295 -3.70 14.37 -8.94
CA SER A 295 -4.74 13.65 -8.19
C SER A 295 -5.57 14.60 -7.31
N THR A 296 -6.89 14.46 -7.38
CA THR A 296 -7.84 15.20 -6.53
C THR A 296 -8.38 14.37 -5.37
N SER A 297 -8.17 13.05 -5.40
CA SER A 297 -8.57 12.09 -4.38
C SER A 297 -7.56 10.95 -4.30
N GLY A 298 -7.72 10.12 -3.28
CA GLY A 298 -7.03 8.85 -3.13
C GLY A 298 -5.65 8.94 -2.50
N VAL A 299 -5.20 7.83 -1.94
CA VAL A 299 -3.86 7.68 -1.38
C VAL A 299 -2.96 6.95 -2.38
N PRO A 300 -1.66 7.28 -2.51
CA PRO A 300 -0.82 6.71 -3.56
C PRO A 300 -0.61 5.20 -3.39
N GLN A 301 -1.02 4.39 -4.39
CA GLN A 301 -0.81 2.93 -4.39
C GLN A 301 0.66 2.59 -4.63
N GLY A 302 1.41 2.26 -3.57
CA GLY A 302 2.87 2.08 -3.61
C GLY A 302 3.63 3.01 -2.66
N SER A 303 2.90 3.87 -1.94
CA SER A 303 3.40 4.59 -0.77
C SER A 303 3.42 3.72 0.48
N ASN A 304 4.28 4.09 1.45
CA ASN A 304 4.28 3.44 2.76
C ASN A 304 3.17 4.02 3.65
N LEU A 305 2.83 5.31 3.47
CA LEU A 305 1.79 5.96 4.27
C LEU A 305 0.36 5.72 3.77
N GLY A 306 0.16 5.56 2.46
CA GLY A 306 -1.17 5.37 1.88
C GLY A 306 -1.95 4.21 2.50
N PRO A 307 -1.38 3.01 2.64
CA PRO A 307 -2.03 1.89 3.32
C PRO A 307 -2.48 2.22 4.75
N LEU A 308 -1.63 2.90 5.54
CA LEU A 308 -1.99 3.31 6.90
C LEU A 308 -3.13 4.34 6.91
N LEU A 309 -3.08 5.33 6.03
CA LEU A 309 -4.14 6.34 5.91
C LEU A 309 -5.48 5.71 5.48
N PHE A 310 -5.45 4.74 4.55
CA PHE A 310 -6.64 3.99 4.16
C PHE A 310 -7.22 3.19 5.34
N MET A 311 -6.35 2.54 6.11
CA MET A 311 -6.75 1.76 7.28
C MET A 311 -7.42 2.61 8.35
N LEU A 312 -6.88 3.81 8.62
CA LEU A 312 -7.50 4.76 9.54
C LEU A 312 -8.81 5.33 8.98
N PHE A 313 -8.91 5.50 7.66
CA PHE A 313 -10.12 5.97 6.99
C PHE A 313 -11.30 5.00 7.14
N ILE A 314 -11.07 3.70 6.92
CA ILE A 314 -12.13 2.68 6.93
C ILE A 314 -12.49 2.20 8.35
N ASN A 315 -11.70 2.55 9.36
CA ASN A 315 -11.75 1.95 10.70
C ASN A 315 -13.13 2.05 11.38
N ASP A 316 -13.78 3.21 11.26
CA ASP A 316 -15.09 3.52 11.84
C ASP A 316 -16.25 2.79 11.15
N LEU A 317 -16.03 2.17 9.98
CA LEU A 317 -17.00 1.28 9.34
C LEU A 317 -17.46 0.19 10.31
N THR A 318 -16.53 -0.37 11.08
CA THR A 318 -16.86 -1.44 12.03
C THR A 318 -17.80 -0.99 13.14
N CYS A 319 -17.87 0.31 13.43
CA CYS A 319 -18.76 0.88 14.43
C CYS A 319 -20.20 1.09 13.92
N VAL A 320 -20.44 1.06 12.60
CA VAL A 320 -21.80 1.24 12.05
C VAL A 320 -22.62 -0.06 12.04
N LEU A 321 -21.95 -1.20 12.22
CA LEU A 321 -22.54 -2.54 12.19
C LEU A 321 -22.94 -2.96 13.61
N LYS A 322 -24.22 -3.26 13.83
CA LYS A 322 -24.77 -3.51 15.18
C LYS A 322 -25.13 -4.96 15.45
N TYR A 323 -25.56 -5.68 14.43
CA TYR A 323 -26.13 -7.02 14.53
C TYR A 323 -25.24 -8.09 13.89
N SER A 324 -24.40 -7.70 12.95
CA SER A 324 -23.53 -8.56 12.16
C SER A 324 -22.09 -8.49 12.62
N GLY A 325 -21.38 -9.60 12.47
CA GLY A 325 -19.93 -9.61 12.54
C GLY A 325 -19.34 -9.16 11.21
N CYS A 326 -18.12 -8.64 11.24
CA CYS A 326 -17.38 -8.36 10.01
C CYS A 326 -15.92 -8.74 10.10
N PHE A 327 -15.37 -9.07 8.94
CA PHE A 327 -13.94 -9.22 8.74
C PHE A 327 -13.51 -8.36 7.56
N LEU A 328 -12.43 -7.61 7.76
CA LEU A 328 -11.80 -6.77 6.76
C LEU A 328 -10.44 -7.35 6.39
N PHE A 329 -10.08 -7.24 5.12
CA PHE A 329 -8.71 -7.38 4.65
C PHE A 329 -8.39 -6.24 3.71
N ALA A 330 -7.84 -5.16 4.25
CA ALA A 330 -7.76 -3.85 3.59
C ALA A 330 -9.16 -3.39 3.17
N ASP A 331 -9.45 -3.30 1.86
CA ASP A 331 -10.76 -2.94 1.29
C ASP A 331 -11.73 -4.13 1.16
N ASP A 332 -11.26 -5.38 1.19
CA ASP A 332 -12.13 -6.55 1.11
C ASP A 332 -12.92 -6.72 2.42
N LEU A 333 -14.22 -6.42 2.40
CA LEU A 333 -15.12 -6.54 3.55
C LEU A 333 -16.05 -7.74 3.39
N LYS A 334 -16.13 -8.52 4.47
CA LYS A 334 -17.09 -9.59 4.68
C LYS A 334 -18.02 -9.20 5.82
N LEU A 335 -19.32 -9.21 5.56
CA LEU A 335 -20.35 -9.04 6.57
C LEU A 335 -21.02 -10.39 6.83
N PHE A 336 -21.22 -10.79 8.07
CA PHE A 336 -21.80 -12.10 8.36
C PHE A 336 -22.76 -12.09 9.55
N GLY A 337 -23.79 -12.94 9.48
CA GLY A 337 -24.79 -13.10 10.52
C GLY A 337 -25.28 -14.54 10.65
N SER A 338 -25.52 -15.00 11.88
CA SER A 338 -26.15 -16.30 12.14
C SER A 338 -27.66 -16.17 11.94
N ILE A 339 -28.21 -16.95 11.02
CA ILE A 339 -29.60 -16.91 10.59
C ILE A 339 -30.34 -18.11 11.21
N ARG A 340 -31.18 -17.82 12.20
CA ARG A 340 -32.05 -18.79 12.87
C ARG A 340 -33.52 -18.53 12.53
N SER A 341 -33.85 -17.30 12.18
CA SER A 341 -35.19 -16.80 11.85
C SER A 341 -35.12 -15.74 10.75
N ASP A 342 -36.27 -15.41 10.15
CA ASP A 342 -36.37 -14.30 9.17
C ASP A 342 -35.96 -12.95 9.77
N LEU A 343 -36.16 -12.76 11.08
CA LEU A 343 -35.75 -11.55 11.78
C LEU A 343 -34.23 -11.35 11.73
N ASP A 344 -33.45 -12.43 11.86
CA ASP A 344 -31.98 -12.35 11.79
C ASP A 344 -31.51 -11.88 10.41
N SER A 345 -32.18 -12.34 9.34
CA SER A 345 -31.89 -11.87 7.98
C SER A 345 -32.25 -10.41 7.79
N VAL A 346 -33.36 -9.94 8.37
CA VAL A 346 -33.73 -8.52 8.36
C VAL A 346 -32.71 -7.67 9.11
N LEU A 347 -32.16 -8.16 10.23
CA LEU A 347 -31.11 -7.46 10.98
C LEU A 347 -29.80 -7.40 10.19
N LEU A 348 -29.42 -8.47 9.49
CA LEU A 348 -28.25 -8.46 8.61
C LEU A 348 -28.45 -7.50 7.42
N GLN A 349 -29.65 -7.47 6.82
CA GLN A 349 -30.00 -6.48 5.80
C GLN A 349 -29.93 -5.04 6.34
N ARG A 350 -30.38 -4.79 7.56
CA ARG A 350 -30.29 -3.46 8.19
C ARG A 350 -28.85 -2.99 8.34
N ASP A 351 -27.93 -3.87 8.74
CA ASP A 351 -26.51 -3.53 8.82
C ASP A 351 -25.88 -3.32 7.42
N LEU A 352 -26.34 -4.06 6.42
CA LEU A 352 -25.96 -3.85 5.02
C LEU A 352 -26.42 -2.46 4.51
N ASP A 353 -27.61 -2.00 4.90
CA ASP A 353 -28.11 -0.66 4.59
C ASP A 353 -27.28 0.42 5.31
N CYS A 354 -26.91 0.19 6.58
CA CYS A 354 -25.99 1.07 7.32
C CYS A 354 -24.62 1.16 6.64
N LEU A 355 -24.07 0.03 6.16
CA LEU A 355 -22.83 0.00 5.39
C LEU A 355 -22.96 0.83 4.11
N PHE A 356 -24.06 0.67 3.36
CA PHE A 356 -24.29 1.44 2.14
C PHE A 356 -24.39 2.95 2.41
N LYS A 357 -25.11 3.34 3.47
CA LYS A 357 -25.16 4.74 3.92
C LYS A 357 -23.78 5.26 4.30
N TRP A 358 -23.00 4.49 5.07
CA TRP A 358 -21.62 4.85 5.41
C TRP A 358 -20.77 5.05 4.16
N CYS A 359 -20.93 4.22 3.12
CA CYS A 359 -20.23 4.39 1.85
C CYS A 359 -20.57 5.74 1.18
N ILE A 360 -21.86 6.10 1.12
CA ILE A 360 -22.31 7.40 0.59
C ILE A 360 -21.67 8.56 1.35
N ASP A 361 -21.78 8.53 2.68
CA ASP A 361 -21.28 9.60 3.56
C ASP A 361 -19.75 9.75 3.44
N ASN A 362 -19.05 8.66 3.09
CA ASN A 362 -17.60 8.60 2.89
C ASN A 362 -17.14 8.73 1.43
N ARG A 363 -18.06 8.97 0.48
CA ARG A 363 -17.76 9.04 -0.96
C ARG A 363 -17.07 7.79 -1.52
N LEU A 364 -17.41 6.63 -0.96
CA LEU A 364 -17.00 5.32 -1.46
C LEU A 364 -18.15 4.65 -2.21
N HIS A 365 -17.79 3.77 -3.14
CA HIS A 365 -18.76 3.08 -3.98
C HIS A 365 -18.55 1.56 -3.91
N LEU A 366 -19.63 0.83 -3.68
CA LEU A 366 -19.65 -0.64 -3.78
C LEU A 366 -19.94 -1.04 -5.23
N ASN A 367 -19.19 -2.02 -5.73
CA ASN A 367 -19.48 -2.70 -6.98
C ASN A 367 -20.53 -3.79 -6.71
N THR A 368 -21.80 -3.41 -6.80
CA THR A 368 -22.93 -4.31 -6.49
C THR A 368 -22.96 -5.58 -7.36
N GLU A 369 -22.49 -5.51 -8.61
CA GLU A 369 -22.41 -6.67 -9.52
C GLU A 369 -21.42 -7.74 -9.05
N LYS A 370 -20.40 -7.34 -8.29
CA LYS A 370 -19.42 -8.27 -7.70
C LYS A 370 -19.73 -8.61 -6.25
N CYS A 371 -20.66 -7.89 -5.62
CA CYS A 371 -21.13 -8.23 -4.29
C CYS A 371 -22.01 -9.48 -4.38
N SER A 372 -21.83 -10.39 -3.44
CA SER A 372 -22.52 -11.67 -3.48
C SER A 372 -22.74 -12.23 -2.08
N VAL A 373 -23.66 -13.18 -1.99
CA VAL A 373 -24.03 -13.83 -0.73
C VAL A 373 -23.76 -15.32 -0.84
N LEU A 374 -23.10 -15.87 0.18
CA LEU A 374 -22.95 -17.31 0.36
C LEU A 374 -23.57 -17.70 1.70
N SER A 375 -24.50 -18.65 1.68
CA SER A 375 -25.04 -19.26 2.90
C SER A 375 -24.29 -20.53 3.20
N TYR A 376 -23.68 -20.59 4.37
CA TYR A 376 -23.13 -21.81 4.91
C TYR A 376 -24.19 -22.49 5.76
N THR A 377 -24.62 -23.69 5.38
CA THR A 377 -25.66 -24.41 6.11
C THR A 377 -25.64 -25.91 5.81
N ARG A 378 -25.92 -26.71 6.84
CA ARG A 378 -26.18 -28.16 6.71
C ARG A 378 -27.67 -28.51 6.78
N LYS A 379 -28.55 -27.50 6.86
CA LYS A 379 -30.00 -27.72 6.86
C LYS A 379 -30.46 -28.22 5.49
N ALA A 380 -31.36 -29.20 5.49
CA ALA A 380 -32.02 -29.66 4.27
C ALA A 380 -32.87 -28.55 3.63
N GLN A 381 -33.45 -27.66 4.46
CA GLN A 381 -34.24 -26.51 4.04
C GLN A 381 -33.60 -25.23 4.59
N PRO A 382 -32.73 -24.56 3.81
CA PRO A 382 -32.11 -23.30 4.22
C PRO A 382 -33.09 -22.13 4.19
N LEU A 383 -32.86 -21.13 5.03
CA LEU A 383 -33.62 -19.87 4.99
C LEU A 383 -33.06 -19.00 3.87
N ILE A 384 -33.88 -18.67 2.88
CA ILE A 384 -33.46 -17.89 1.72
C ILE A 384 -34.03 -16.48 1.82
N HIS A 385 -33.21 -15.56 2.33
CA HIS A 385 -33.48 -14.13 2.30
C HIS A 385 -32.87 -13.47 1.05
N VAL A 386 -33.57 -12.47 0.50
CA VAL A 386 -33.13 -11.69 -0.66
C VAL A 386 -32.50 -10.38 -0.18
N TYR A 387 -31.17 -10.38 -0.04
CA TYR A 387 -30.44 -9.18 0.36
C TYR A 387 -30.32 -8.18 -0.80
N LYS A 388 -30.33 -6.89 -0.47
CA LYS A 388 -30.28 -5.79 -1.43
C LYS A 388 -29.29 -4.72 -1.00
N ILE A 389 -28.64 -4.08 -1.97
CA ILE A 389 -27.87 -2.84 -1.78
C ILE A 389 -28.48 -1.80 -2.71
N ASN A 390 -28.98 -0.69 -2.17
CA ASN A 390 -29.62 0.37 -2.97
C ASN A 390 -30.73 -0.16 -3.89
N ASN A 391 -31.60 -1.02 -3.37
CA ASN A 391 -32.64 -1.76 -4.11
C ASN A 391 -32.15 -2.75 -5.17
N LEU A 392 -30.85 -2.89 -5.41
CA LEU A 392 -30.28 -3.90 -6.29
C LEU A 392 -30.11 -5.21 -5.52
N VAL A 393 -30.67 -6.29 -6.05
CA VAL A 393 -30.61 -7.62 -5.44
C VAL A 393 -29.20 -8.19 -5.58
N LEU A 394 -28.66 -8.69 -4.46
CA LEU A 394 -27.38 -9.39 -4.48
C LEU A 394 -27.52 -10.81 -5.02
N SER A 395 -26.58 -11.24 -5.85
CA SER A 395 -26.54 -12.61 -6.34
C SER A 395 -26.14 -13.56 -5.21
N ARG A 396 -26.89 -14.63 -5.04
CA ARG A 396 -26.56 -15.73 -4.12
C ARG A 396 -25.81 -16.82 -4.89
N SER A 397 -24.59 -17.14 -4.46
CA SER A 397 -23.78 -18.20 -5.07
C SER A 397 -23.66 -19.40 -4.12
N ASN A 398 -23.32 -20.57 -4.68
CA ASN A 398 -22.99 -21.77 -3.89
C ASN A 398 -21.48 -21.91 -3.67
N THR A 399 -20.69 -21.12 -4.40
CA THR A 399 -19.23 -21.06 -4.27
C THR A 399 -18.75 -19.63 -4.36
N ILE A 400 -17.62 -19.32 -3.72
CA ILE A 400 -16.98 -18.01 -3.82
C ILE A 400 -15.47 -18.11 -3.69
N THR A 401 -14.74 -17.25 -4.41
CA THR A 401 -13.30 -17.07 -4.20
C THR A 401 -13.08 -16.00 -3.14
N ASP A 402 -12.57 -16.40 -1.99
CA ASP A 402 -12.29 -15.55 -0.85
C ASP A 402 -10.80 -15.55 -0.55
N LEU A 403 -10.17 -14.38 -0.70
CA LEU A 403 -8.71 -14.18 -0.50
C LEU A 403 -7.84 -15.23 -1.20
N GLY A 404 -8.30 -15.72 -2.36
CA GLY A 404 -7.60 -16.71 -3.19
C GLY A 404 -7.97 -18.17 -2.94
N ILE A 405 -8.91 -18.47 -2.03
CA ILE A 405 -9.39 -19.83 -1.76
C ILE A 405 -10.86 -19.95 -2.18
N ILE A 406 -11.25 -21.08 -2.77
CA ILE A 406 -12.64 -21.35 -3.14
C ILE A 406 -13.35 -21.99 -1.95
N PHE A 407 -14.42 -21.34 -1.48
CA PHE A 407 -15.34 -21.86 -0.47
C PHE A 407 -16.62 -22.35 -1.14
N ASP A 408 -17.20 -23.41 -0.60
CA ASP A 408 -18.54 -23.91 -0.95
C ASP A 408 -19.49 -23.79 0.24
N SER A 409 -20.80 -23.88 -0.02
CA SER A 409 -21.86 -23.70 0.99
C SER A 409 -21.90 -24.76 2.09
N LYS A 410 -21.21 -25.89 1.93
CA LYS A 410 -21.17 -26.99 2.91
C LYS A 410 -19.82 -27.12 3.62
N LEU A 411 -18.79 -26.43 3.14
CA LEU A 411 -17.39 -26.66 3.46
C LEU A 411 -16.96 -28.11 3.18
N ASP A 412 -17.47 -28.71 2.09
CA ASP A 412 -17.10 -30.08 1.72
C ASP A 412 -15.71 -30.15 1.06
N PHE A 413 -15.18 -28.99 0.62
CA PHE A 413 -13.87 -28.86 -0.06
C PHE A 413 -13.62 -29.91 -1.17
N PRO A 414 -14.59 -30.24 -2.05
CA PRO A 414 -14.42 -31.33 -3.01
C PRO A 414 -13.34 -31.03 -4.06
N ASN A 415 -12.97 -29.76 -4.24
CA ASN A 415 -11.93 -29.31 -5.16
C ASN A 415 -11.10 -28.19 -4.51
N ILE A 416 -10.11 -28.52 -3.68
CA ILE A 416 -9.11 -27.53 -3.26
C ILE A 416 -8.20 -27.23 -4.44
N SER A 417 -8.62 -26.33 -5.32
CA SER A 417 -7.71 -25.70 -6.28
C SER A 417 -7.03 -24.53 -5.57
N ILE A 418 -5.83 -24.74 -5.04
CA ILE A 418 -4.94 -23.62 -4.68
C ILE A 418 -4.54 -22.96 -6.00
N PRO A 419 -4.91 -21.68 -6.27
CA PRO A 419 -4.50 -21.00 -7.48
C PRO A 419 -2.98 -20.98 -7.58
N TRP A 420 -2.44 -21.15 -8.78
CA TRP A 420 -0.99 -21.15 -9.06
C TRP A 420 -0.26 -19.93 -8.47
N SER A 421 -0.94 -18.80 -8.32
CA SER A 421 -0.39 -17.59 -7.70
C SER A 421 0.01 -17.77 -6.23
N LEU A 422 -0.62 -18.69 -5.48
CA LEU A 422 -0.25 -18.99 -4.09
C LEU A 422 0.90 -20.01 -3.98
N ARG A 423 1.13 -20.85 -5.00
CA ARG A 423 2.26 -21.80 -5.01
C ARG A 423 3.62 -21.08 -4.98
N HIS A 424 3.71 -19.98 -5.72
CA HIS A 424 4.94 -19.19 -5.83
C HIS A 424 5.19 -18.28 -4.61
N ILE A 425 4.14 -17.81 -3.95
CA ILE A 425 4.25 -16.93 -2.76
C ILE A 425 4.62 -17.74 -1.49
N ALA A 426 4.23 -19.01 -1.42
CA ALA A 426 4.47 -19.87 -0.25
C ALA A 426 5.70 -20.79 -0.36
N GLY A 427 6.48 -20.73 -1.45
CA GLY A 427 7.63 -21.63 -1.65
C GLY A 427 7.23 -23.12 -1.69
N LEU A 428 6.02 -23.42 -2.16
CA LEU A 428 5.44 -24.77 -2.21
C LEU A 428 5.85 -25.56 -3.47
N ASP A 429 7.00 -25.26 -4.06
CA ASP A 429 7.55 -25.99 -5.21
C ASP A 429 8.00 -27.42 -4.85
N PHE A 430 8.01 -27.78 -3.55
CA PHE A 430 8.40 -29.11 -3.06
C PHE A 430 7.25 -30.10 -2.82
N LEU A 431 6.00 -29.69 -3.02
CA LEU A 431 4.84 -30.61 -2.96
C LEU A 431 4.27 -30.82 -4.37
N SER A 432 5.10 -31.39 -5.24
CA SER A 432 4.61 -32.19 -6.36
C SER A 432 4.08 -33.53 -5.81
N VAL A 433 2.89 -33.49 -5.22
CA VAL A 433 2.08 -34.69 -5.00
C VAL A 433 1.02 -34.68 -6.10
N GLU A 434 1.15 -35.63 -7.04
CA GLU A 434 0.12 -35.93 -8.02
C GLU A 434 -1.22 -36.22 -7.32
N PRO A 435 -2.37 -36.00 -7.99
CA PRO A 435 -3.67 -36.20 -7.40
C PRO A 435 -3.96 -37.71 -7.30
N GLU A 436 -3.29 -38.42 -6.40
CA GLU A 436 -3.77 -39.71 -5.95
C GLU A 436 -4.80 -39.49 -4.85
N ASN A 437 -6.06 -39.70 -5.25
CA ASN A 437 -7.25 -39.93 -4.44
C ASN A 437 -7.00 -39.95 -2.93
N PHE A 438 -7.11 -38.80 -2.27
CA PHE A 438 -7.30 -38.75 -0.83
C PHE A 438 -8.73 -39.24 -0.53
N PRO A 439 -8.93 -40.42 0.08
CA PRO A 439 -10.27 -40.91 0.38
C PRO A 439 -10.62 -40.37 1.75
N VAL A 440 -11.30 -39.24 1.86
CA VAL A 440 -11.56 -38.74 3.22
C VAL A 440 -12.90 -38.06 3.46
N ASN A 441 -13.84 -38.87 3.95
CA ASN A 441 -14.82 -38.50 4.97
C ASN A 441 -14.10 -38.18 6.29
N LEU A 442 -13.32 -37.09 6.35
CA LEU A 442 -12.79 -36.57 7.62
C LEU A 442 -13.77 -35.53 8.18
N PRO A 443 -13.94 -35.44 9.52
CA PRO A 443 -14.71 -34.36 10.12
C PRO A 443 -14.12 -33.00 9.70
N SER A 444 -14.98 -32.06 9.31
CA SER A 444 -14.60 -30.69 8.86
C SER A 444 -13.44 -30.04 9.62
N ARG A 445 -13.36 -30.18 10.96
CA ARG A 445 -12.26 -29.65 11.79
C ARG A 445 -10.88 -30.24 11.41
N SER A 446 -10.79 -31.53 11.10
CA SER A 446 -9.54 -32.20 10.74
C SER A 446 -9.06 -31.85 9.34
N CYS A 447 -9.96 -31.61 8.39
CA CYS A 447 -9.60 -31.08 7.07
C CYS A 447 -9.07 -29.64 7.17
N ILE A 448 -9.60 -28.82 8.07
CA ILE A 448 -9.15 -27.44 8.29
C ILE A 448 -7.76 -27.41 8.93
N GLU A 449 -7.47 -28.28 9.91
CA GLU A 449 -6.10 -28.46 10.38
C GLU A 449 -5.18 -28.90 9.23
N LEU A 450 -5.58 -29.85 8.39
CA LEU A 450 -4.78 -30.27 7.22
C LEU A 450 -4.62 -29.21 6.12
N ILE A 451 -5.53 -28.24 5.98
CA ILE A 451 -5.43 -27.15 4.99
C ILE A 451 -4.62 -25.98 5.54
N PHE A 452 -4.83 -25.62 6.81
CA PHE A 452 -4.25 -24.41 7.39
C PHE A 452 -2.98 -24.66 8.23
N VAL A 453 -2.76 -25.87 8.78
CA VAL A 453 -1.53 -26.22 9.53
C VAL A 453 -0.30 -26.38 8.62
N PRO A 454 -0.37 -26.94 7.39
CA PRO A 454 0.80 -26.94 6.49
C PRO A 454 1.18 -25.53 6.04
N ILE A 455 0.20 -24.63 5.86
CA ILE A 455 0.41 -23.20 5.57
C ILE A 455 1.08 -22.50 6.77
N TRP A 456 0.73 -22.90 8.00
CA TRP A 456 1.34 -22.39 9.22
C TRP A 456 2.76 -22.91 9.43
N ASN A 457 3.02 -24.21 9.23
CA ASN A 457 4.32 -24.83 9.46
C ASN A 457 5.37 -24.42 8.41
N THR A 458 4.98 -24.14 7.17
CA THR A 458 5.90 -23.55 6.16
C THR A 458 6.26 -22.09 6.46
N ALA A 459 5.37 -21.32 7.10
CA ALA A 459 5.64 -19.95 7.52
C ALA A 459 6.55 -19.86 8.76
N VAL A 460 6.45 -20.83 9.69
CA VAL A 460 7.27 -20.85 10.92
C VAL A 460 8.67 -21.45 10.69
N LEU A 461 8.80 -22.44 9.80
CA LEU A 461 10.10 -23.10 9.52
C LEU A 461 10.99 -22.35 8.53
N SER A 462 10.48 -21.34 7.81
CA SER A 462 11.25 -20.62 6.78
C SER A 462 12.02 -19.40 7.30
N GLY A 463 11.73 -18.86 8.49
CA GLY A 463 12.48 -17.73 9.04
C GLY A 463 12.50 -16.47 8.15
N ILE A 464 11.55 -16.35 7.21
CA ILE A 464 11.50 -15.27 6.22
C ILE A 464 10.72 -14.07 6.81
N PRO A 465 11.28 -12.86 6.86
CA PRO A 465 10.54 -11.67 7.22
C PRO A 465 9.51 -11.37 6.12
N ILE A 466 8.23 -11.41 6.49
CA ILE A 466 7.08 -11.11 5.63
C ILE A 466 7.15 -9.63 5.21
N THR A 467 7.77 -9.37 4.07
CA THR A 467 7.70 -8.11 3.33
C THR A 467 7.52 -8.40 1.85
N GLU A 468 6.47 -7.82 1.28
CA GLU A 468 6.16 -7.72 -0.15
C GLU A 468 5.70 -9.01 -0.87
N THR A 469 4.37 -9.10 -1.06
CA THR A 469 3.78 -9.81 -2.20
C THR A 469 4.13 -9.08 -3.51
N LYS A 470 4.78 -9.80 -4.42
CA LYS A 470 4.70 -9.56 -5.87
C LYS A 470 3.81 -10.62 -6.48
#